data_AF-A0A353X046-F1
#
_entry.id   AF-A0A353X046-F1
#
_cell.length_a   1.000
_cell.length_b   1.000
_cell.length_c   1.000
_cell.angle_alpha   90.00
_cell.angle_beta   90.00
_cell.angle_gamma   90.00
#
_symmetry.space_group_name_H-M   'P 1'
#
loop_
_entity.id
_entity.type
_entity.pdbx_description
1 polymer ?
#
loop_
_entity_poly.entity_id
_entity_poly.type
_entity_poly.pdbx_seq_one_letter_code
_entity_poly.pdbx_strand_id
1 'polypeptide(L)'
;MKPSHKGWLTEYYNSLNSGNTLFRYFLEMRDNYANLNEEQKLYGVLQPTGLLYGYPLAGRSPFQINIKKWDEKSRMKMVLADSMMNHALLISPAQSNHKHLADYLQHSLEELIMFYRTVQPEYFKKKRFNYKTPTEGLEKLFDDRIKVHGRLNKSYWTSLFQNSLLFLDVYYYGLWMKKETGIINFNDIENHQNQMRLLILQLIASAAQANQEVTCEEQNIFHFFLQSAGLPYDLHKKASFFIKDRIGLEDIDLSVADSWILKKYVLELALLTLWTDKELDELEKTFLKKLSLQLAMPDEEGETSMMAIESFVISHWDEVSYLQSRHNFSIVRDHFSKKLKHVVVKNTKAVEQELRESKELMQLLLKANKGKLNPEEQKKVKAQLIDILKTIPTFVIIALPGTFITLPLLIKLLPKSAFPSAFSEEEEL
;
A
#
# COMPACT_ATOMS: atom_id res chain seq x y z
N MET A 1 -11.95 11.82 17.81
CA MET A 1 -10.52 11.49 17.63
C MET A 1 -9.82 12.47 16.70
N LYS A 2 -8.67 13.01 17.11
CA LYS A 2 -7.80 13.87 16.29
C LYS A 2 -6.32 13.56 16.62
N PRO A 3 -5.53 12.95 15.72
CA PRO A 3 -4.13 12.55 15.99
C PRO A 3 -3.14 13.68 16.30
N SER A 4 -3.58 14.93 16.14
CA SER A 4 -2.85 16.13 16.56
C SER A 4 -2.93 16.40 18.07
N HIS A 5 -3.85 15.76 18.80
CA HIS A 5 -4.07 15.98 20.23
C HIS A 5 -3.50 14.81 21.04
N LYS A 6 -3.05 15.09 22.27
CA LYS A 6 -2.59 14.04 23.20
C LYS A 6 -3.72 13.07 23.54
N GLY A 7 -3.41 11.77 23.65
CA GLY A 7 -4.34 10.72 24.03
C GLY A 7 -5.19 10.17 22.87
N TRP A 8 -4.91 10.60 21.63
CA TRP A 8 -5.62 10.12 20.45
C TRP A 8 -5.46 8.62 20.22
N LEU A 9 -4.31 8.05 20.57
CA LEU A 9 -4.04 6.62 20.37
C LEU A 9 -4.82 5.78 21.40
N THR A 10 -4.95 6.30 22.62
CA THR A 10 -5.84 5.72 23.63
C THR A 10 -7.31 5.80 23.17
N GLU A 11 -7.75 6.93 22.63
CA GLU A 11 -9.11 7.09 22.09
C GLU A 11 -9.37 6.13 20.92
N TYR A 12 -8.41 5.98 20.01
CA TYR A 12 -8.46 5.05 18.89
C TYR A 12 -8.61 3.61 19.38
N TYR A 13 -7.74 3.19 20.29
CA TYR A 13 -7.74 1.85 20.85
C TYR A 13 -9.04 1.52 21.61
N ASN A 14 -9.51 2.45 22.43
CA ASN A 14 -10.79 2.30 23.13
C ASN A 14 -11.97 2.21 22.15
N SER A 15 -11.91 2.94 21.03
CA SER A 15 -12.92 2.86 19.99
C SER A 15 -12.92 1.48 19.34
N LEU A 16 -11.75 0.91 19.02
CA LEU A 16 -11.62 -0.45 18.47
C LEU A 16 -12.21 -1.50 19.42
N ASN A 17 -11.88 -1.39 20.70
CA ASN A 17 -12.36 -2.33 21.72
C ASN A 17 -13.83 -2.12 22.13
N SER A 18 -14.49 -1.07 21.64
CA SER A 18 -15.88 -0.79 21.98
C SER A 18 -16.85 -1.78 21.31
N GLY A 19 -17.68 -2.44 22.13
CA GLY A 19 -18.63 -3.45 21.68
C GLY A 19 -17.92 -4.60 20.96
N ASN A 20 -18.48 -5.04 19.82
CA ASN A 20 -17.91 -6.08 18.95
C ASN A 20 -17.16 -5.48 17.74
N THR A 21 -16.69 -4.23 17.81
CA THR A 21 -16.08 -3.55 16.66
C THR A 21 -14.78 -4.22 16.24
N LEU A 22 -13.85 -4.43 17.17
CA LEU A 22 -12.60 -5.16 16.93
C LEU A 22 -12.86 -6.55 16.35
N PHE A 23 -13.75 -7.32 16.97
CA PHE A 23 -14.05 -8.68 16.54
C PHE A 23 -14.60 -8.72 15.10
N ARG A 24 -15.56 -7.86 14.77
CA ARG A 24 -16.10 -7.76 13.40
C ARG A 24 -15.04 -7.35 12.40
N TYR A 25 -14.25 -6.33 12.74
CA TYR A 25 -13.17 -5.85 11.88
C TYR A 25 -12.12 -6.94 11.61
N PHE A 26 -11.74 -7.71 12.64
CA PHE A 26 -10.84 -8.86 12.51
C PHE A 26 -11.42 -9.94 11.58
N LEU A 27 -12.70 -10.29 11.73
CA LEU A 27 -13.36 -11.28 10.87
C LEU A 27 -13.46 -10.79 9.41
N GLU A 28 -13.88 -9.55 9.19
CA GLU A 28 -13.94 -8.95 7.86
C GLU A 28 -12.57 -8.96 7.16
N MET A 29 -11.51 -8.61 7.89
CA MET A 29 -10.14 -8.69 7.37
C MET A 29 -9.74 -10.12 7.03
N ARG A 30 -10.06 -11.10 7.88
CA ARG A 30 -9.74 -12.50 7.65
C ARG A 30 -10.48 -13.08 6.45
N ASP A 31 -11.75 -12.74 6.29
CA ASP A 31 -12.61 -13.26 5.22
C ASP A 31 -12.24 -12.65 3.86
N ASN A 32 -11.97 -11.33 3.82
CA ASN A 32 -11.58 -10.64 2.59
C ASN A 32 -10.28 -11.18 1.96
N TYR A 33 -9.41 -11.77 2.77
CA TYR A 33 -8.11 -12.27 2.33
C TYR A 33 -7.88 -13.75 2.67
N ALA A 34 -8.95 -14.53 2.90
CA ALA A 34 -8.86 -15.89 3.43
C ALA A 34 -7.93 -16.81 2.61
N ASN A 35 -7.99 -16.69 1.28
CA ASN A 35 -7.26 -17.52 0.32
C ASN A 35 -5.84 -17.04 0.02
N LEU A 36 -5.38 -15.97 0.67
CA LEU A 36 -4.04 -15.41 0.47
C LEU A 36 -3.06 -15.94 1.51
N ASN A 37 -1.78 -16.00 1.14
CA ASN A 37 -0.72 -16.21 2.12
C ASN A 37 -0.54 -14.97 3.01
N GLU A 38 0.23 -15.08 4.09
CA GLU A 38 0.36 -14.01 5.07
C GLU A 38 0.93 -12.70 4.48
N GLU A 39 1.95 -12.79 3.63
CA GLU A 39 2.56 -11.63 3.00
C GLU A 39 1.60 -10.92 2.04
N GLN A 40 0.83 -11.69 1.28
CA GLN A 40 -0.22 -11.18 0.40
C GLN A 40 -1.36 -10.54 1.18
N LYS A 41 -1.74 -11.11 2.35
CA LYS A 41 -2.72 -10.50 3.28
C LYS A 41 -2.22 -9.16 3.77
N LEU A 42 -0.98 -9.09 4.25
CA LEU A 42 -0.37 -7.85 4.73
C LEU A 42 -0.33 -6.79 3.62
N TYR A 43 0.12 -7.16 2.42
CA TYR A 43 0.13 -6.27 1.27
C TYR A 43 -1.28 -5.75 0.95
N GLY A 44 -2.29 -6.63 0.85
CA GLY A 44 -3.67 -6.24 0.53
C GLY A 44 -4.30 -5.33 1.60
N VAL A 45 -3.90 -5.46 2.86
CA VAL A 45 -4.34 -4.56 3.94
C VAL A 45 -3.64 -3.21 3.87
N LEU A 46 -2.35 -3.16 3.56
CA LEU A 46 -1.54 -1.94 3.63
C LEU A 46 -1.53 -1.10 2.35
N GLN A 47 -1.54 -1.74 1.18
CA GLN A 47 -1.49 -1.03 -0.11
C GLN A 47 -2.61 0.03 -0.25
N PRO A 48 -3.87 -0.25 0.13
CA PRO A 48 -4.95 0.73 -0.01
C PRO A 48 -4.84 1.91 0.97
N THR A 49 -4.07 1.79 2.05
CA THR A 49 -3.88 2.89 3.03
C THR A 49 -2.83 3.90 2.56
N GLY A 50 -2.08 3.56 1.50
CA GLY A 50 -1.00 4.36 0.97
C GLY A 50 0.28 4.37 1.80
N LEU A 51 0.35 3.55 2.86
CA LEU A 51 1.55 3.43 3.70
C LEU A 51 2.79 3.02 2.89
N LEU A 52 2.65 2.05 1.98
CA LEU A 52 3.74 1.58 1.11
C LEU A 52 4.34 2.73 0.29
N TYR A 53 3.53 3.73 -0.03
CA TYR A 53 3.89 4.86 -0.86
C TYR A 53 4.01 6.15 -0.05
N GLY A 54 4.12 6.06 1.28
CA GLY A 54 4.34 7.19 2.17
C GLY A 54 3.27 8.29 2.16
N TYR A 55 2.11 8.03 1.56
CA TYR A 55 1.02 9.00 1.42
C TYR A 55 -0.22 8.52 2.17
N PRO A 56 -0.59 9.17 3.27
CA PRO A 56 -1.57 8.61 4.20
C PRO A 56 -3.01 8.82 3.73
N LEU A 57 -3.67 7.72 3.40
CA LEU A 57 -5.07 7.69 3.01
C LEU A 57 -5.98 7.16 4.12
N ALA A 58 -7.28 7.40 3.96
CA ALA A 58 -8.28 6.80 4.84
C ALA A 58 -8.30 5.30 4.57
N GLY A 59 -7.64 4.52 5.43
CA GLY A 59 -7.73 3.07 5.39
C GLY A 59 -9.16 2.58 5.60
N ARG A 60 -9.36 1.26 5.49
CA ARG A 60 -10.64 0.59 5.82
C ARG A 60 -10.88 0.52 7.34
N SER A 61 -10.48 1.54 8.08
CA SER A 61 -10.68 1.63 9.51
C SER A 61 -12.20 1.54 9.80
N PRO A 62 -12.62 0.75 10.80
CA PRO A 62 -14.05 0.50 11.06
C PRO A 62 -14.84 1.78 11.41
N PHE A 63 -14.14 2.88 11.68
CA PHE A 63 -14.74 4.15 12.09
C PHE A 63 -15.07 5.10 10.93
N GLN A 64 -14.84 4.71 9.66
CA GLN A 64 -15.04 5.59 8.48
C GLN A 64 -14.57 7.03 8.76
N ILE A 65 -13.37 7.16 9.34
CA ILE A 65 -12.94 8.43 9.89
C ILE A 65 -12.72 9.39 8.73
N ASN A 66 -13.38 10.55 8.78
CA ASN A 66 -13.13 11.61 7.81
C ASN A 66 -11.76 12.26 8.12
N ILE A 67 -10.69 11.60 7.69
CA ILE A 67 -9.32 12.07 7.89
C ILE A 67 -8.96 13.22 6.95
N LYS A 68 -9.80 13.55 5.96
CA LYS A 68 -9.53 14.60 4.96
C LYS A 68 -9.31 15.98 5.61
N LYS A 69 -9.90 16.20 6.78
CA LYS A 69 -9.75 17.45 7.55
C LYS A 69 -8.48 17.50 8.41
N TRP A 70 -7.76 16.40 8.54
CA TRP A 70 -6.52 16.35 9.33
C TRP A 70 -5.33 16.75 8.48
N ASP A 71 -4.30 17.32 9.10
CA ASP A 71 -3.01 17.55 8.45
C ASP A 71 -2.32 16.21 8.11
N GLU A 72 -1.37 16.26 7.19
CA GLU A 72 -0.66 15.08 6.67
C GLU A 72 0.02 14.25 7.78
N LYS A 73 0.65 14.92 8.77
CA LYS A 73 1.30 14.23 9.88
C LYS A 73 0.27 13.46 10.70
N SER A 74 -0.86 14.09 11.02
CA SER A 74 -1.95 13.45 11.75
C SER A 74 -2.54 12.26 10.98
N ARG A 75 -2.72 12.37 9.66
CA ARG A 75 -3.16 11.23 8.83
C ARG A 75 -2.14 10.10 8.86
N MET A 76 -0.84 10.40 8.71
CA MET A 76 0.22 9.38 8.75
C MET A 76 0.35 8.69 10.11
N LYS A 77 0.18 9.42 11.22
CA LYS A 77 0.11 8.81 12.56
C LYS A 77 -0.97 7.75 12.65
N MET A 78 -2.16 8.08 12.18
CA MET A 78 -3.30 7.17 12.17
C MET A 78 -3.02 5.95 11.29
N VAL A 79 -2.58 6.16 10.04
CA VAL A 79 -2.28 5.07 9.10
C VAL A 79 -1.21 4.15 9.65
N LEU A 80 -0.13 4.69 10.22
CA LEU A 80 0.93 3.90 10.83
C LEU A 80 0.41 3.06 12.01
N ALA A 81 -0.34 3.67 12.94
CA ALA A 81 -0.88 2.96 14.10
C ALA A 81 -1.86 1.85 13.69
N ASP A 82 -2.80 2.15 12.79
CA ASP A 82 -3.77 1.19 12.25
C ASP A 82 -3.05 0.04 11.53
N SER A 83 -2.01 0.35 10.75
CA SER A 83 -1.19 -0.64 10.04
C SER A 83 -0.42 -1.57 10.97
N MET A 84 0.17 -1.04 12.05
CA MET A 84 0.86 -1.84 13.06
C MET A 84 -0.12 -2.81 13.74
N MET A 85 -1.30 -2.31 14.13
CA MET A 85 -2.34 -3.14 14.74
C MET A 85 -2.87 -4.20 13.77
N ASN A 86 -3.11 -3.84 12.51
CA ASN A 86 -3.55 -4.78 11.49
C ASN A 86 -2.53 -5.91 11.28
N HIS A 87 -1.24 -5.59 11.21
CA HIS A 87 -0.22 -6.63 11.08
C HIS A 87 -0.21 -7.54 12.31
N ALA A 88 -0.26 -6.99 13.53
CA ALA A 88 -0.35 -7.79 14.75
C ALA A 88 -1.59 -8.72 14.75
N LEU A 89 -2.75 -8.21 14.33
CA LEU A 89 -3.99 -9.01 14.22
C LEU A 89 -3.87 -10.12 13.17
N LEU A 90 -3.28 -9.84 12.00
CA LEU A 90 -3.10 -10.83 10.92
C LEU A 90 -2.28 -12.04 11.36
N ILE A 91 -1.28 -11.82 12.21
CA ILE A 91 -0.38 -12.87 12.72
C ILE A 91 -0.81 -13.40 14.09
N SER A 92 -1.92 -12.90 14.64
CA SER A 92 -2.36 -13.27 15.98
C SER A 92 -2.70 -14.76 16.04
N PRO A 93 -2.18 -15.51 17.03
CA PRO A 93 -2.59 -16.90 17.26
C PRO A 93 -3.98 -16.99 17.90
N ALA A 94 -4.55 -15.86 18.35
CA ALA A 94 -5.79 -15.83 19.12
C ALA A 94 -7.00 -16.27 18.27
N GLN A 95 -7.70 -17.30 18.73
CA GLN A 95 -8.96 -17.73 18.15
C GLN A 95 -10.14 -16.89 18.66
N SER A 96 -10.96 -16.43 17.71
CA SER A 96 -12.42 -16.22 17.70
C SER A 96 -13.16 -15.65 18.93
N ASN A 97 -12.50 -15.01 19.89
CA ASN A 97 -13.18 -14.30 21.00
C ASN A 97 -12.65 -12.88 21.14
N HIS A 98 -13.57 -11.91 21.25
CA HIS A 98 -13.29 -10.49 21.45
C HIS A 98 -12.32 -10.21 22.60
N LYS A 99 -12.48 -10.89 23.74
CA LYS A 99 -11.59 -10.67 24.90
C LYS A 99 -10.13 -11.02 24.59
N HIS A 100 -9.88 -12.17 23.96
CA HIS A 100 -8.53 -12.58 23.62
C HIS A 100 -7.88 -11.65 22.59
N LEU A 101 -8.66 -11.15 21.62
CA LEU A 101 -8.16 -10.17 20.65
C LEU A 101 -7.82 -8.83 21.32
N ALA A 102 -8.65 -8.37 22.26
CA ALA A 102 -8.38 -7.14 23.01
C ALA A 102 -7.12 -7.28 23.89
N ASP A 103 -6.98 -8.40 24.61
CA ASP A 103 -5.79 -8.68 25.41
C ASP A 103 -4.53 -8.76 24.54
N TYR A 104 -4.62 -9.43 23.37
CA TYR A 104 -3.52 -9.53 22.41
C TYR A 104 -3.14 -8.17 21.82
N LEU A 105 -4.10 -7.32 21.46
CA LEU A 105 -3.79 -5.97 20.99
C LEU A 105 -3.14 -5.11 22.08
N GLN A 106 -3.59 -5.23 23.34
CA GLN A 106 -2.96 -4.52 24.46
C GLN A 106 -1.48 -4.92 24.59
N HIS A 107 -1.20 -6.23 24.59
CA HIS A 107 0.16 -6.77 24.59
C HIS A 107 0.98 -6.24 23.40
N SER A 108 0.37 -6.20 22.22
CA SER A 108 1.01 -5.69 21.00
C SER A 108 1.48 -4.22 21.15
N LEU A 109 0.74 -3.38 21.87
CA LEU A 109 1.16 -1.98 22.10
C LEU A 109 2.39 -1.88 23.00
N GLU A 110 2.53 -2.78 23.98
CA GLU A 110 3.70 -2.88 24.84
C GLU A 110 4.90 -3.40 24.07
N GLU A 111 4.69 -4.43 23.25
CA GLU A 111 5.73 -4.99 22.37
C GLU A 111 6.20 -3.99 21.30
N LEU A 112 5.32 -3.14 20.78
CA LEU A 112 5.70 -2.11 19.82
C LEU A 112 6.67 -1.08 20.41
N ILE A 113 6.51 -0.72 21.69
CA ILE A 113 7.48 0.12 22.41
C ILE A 113 8.84 -0.59 22.50
N MET A 114 8.83 -1.89 22.84
CA MET A 114 10.04 -2.69 22.97
C MET A 114 10.76 -2.90 21.63
N PHE A 115 10.00 -3.09 20.56
CA PHE A 115 10.50 -3.12 19.19
C PHE A 115 11.26 -1.84 18.87
N TYR A 116 10.64 -0.66 18.96
CA TYR A 116 11.31 0.60 18.66
C TYR A 116 12.49 0.89 19.58
N ARG A 117 12.42 0.48 20.85
CA ARG A 117 13.56 0.62 21.79
C ARG A 117 14.77 -0.19 21.33
N THR A 118 14.53 -1.32 20.68
CA THR A 118 15.57 -2.20 20.18
C THR A 118 16.11 -1.72 18.85
N VAL A 119 15.24 -1.50 17.85
CA VAL A 119 15.69 -1.19 16.48
C VAL A 119 16.04 0.28 16.28
N GLN A 120 15.57 1.19 17.14
CA GLN A 120 15.79 2.64 17.05
C GLN A 120 15.98 3.28 18.45
N PRO A 121 17.03 2.91 19.19
CA PRO A 121 17.25 3.36 20.57
C PRO A 121 17.44 4.88 20.70
N GLU A 122 17.84 5.57 19.63
CA GLU A 122 18.05 7.02 19.60
C GLU A 122 16.81 7.85 20.00
N TYR A 123 15.60 7.35 19.73
CA TYR A 123 14.38 8.04 20.18
C TYR A 123 14.24 8.07 21.70
N PHE A 124 14.77 7.05 22.38
CA PHE A 124 14.67 6.88 23.83
C PHE A 124 15.82 7.56 24.60
N LYS A 125 16.94 7.86 23.94
CA LYS A 125 18.07 8.60 24.53
C LYS A 125 17.78 10.09 24.75
N LYS A 126 16.69 10.61 24.16
CA LYS A 126 16.29 12.02 24.33
C LYS A 126 15.90 12.29 25.78
N LYS A 127 16.50 13.31 26.40
CA LYS A 127 16.25 13.73 27.80
C LYS A 127 14.76 13.95 28.17
N ARG A 128 13.87 14.12 27.19
CA ARG A 128 12.43 14.37 27.37
C ARG A 128 11.53 13.16 27.08
N PHE A 129 12.10 11.98 26.82
CA PHE A 129 11.34 10.78 26.54
C PHE A 129 10.90 10.07 27.83
N ASN A 130 9.90 10.65 28.51
CA ASN A 130 9.23 10.06 29.68
C ASN A 130 7.73 9.89 29.38
N TYR A 131 7.13 8.75 29.70
CA TYR A 131 5.72 8.45 29.42
C TYR A 131 5.13 7.56 30.51
N LYS A 132 3.82 7.65 30.73
CA LYS A 132 3.11 6.89 31.77
C LYS A 132 2.47 5.61 31.25
N THR A 133 2.05 5.59 29.99
CA THR A 133 1.39 4.45 29.34
C THR A 133 2.06 4.12 28.02
N PRO A 134 2.00 2.86 27.54
CA PRO A 134 2.52 2.49 26.22
C PRO A 134 1.99 3.40 25.11
N THR A 135 0.69 3.72 25.13
CA THR A 135 0.07 4.64 24.17
C THR A 135 0.69 6.04 24.19
N GLU A 136 0.95 6.64 25.36
CA GLU A 136 1.62 7.94 25.46
C GLU A 136 3.07 7.87 24.90
N GLY A 137 3.78 6.77 25.15
CA GLY A 137 5.11 6.54 24.60
C GLY A 137 5.08 6.45 23.07
N LEU A 138 4.14 5.69 22.51
CA LEU A 138 3.95 5.50 21.08
C LEU A 138 3.55 6.80 20.38
N GLU A 139 2.67 7.61 20.97
CA GLU A 139 2.31 8.92 20.43
C GLU A 139 3.56 9.81 20.26
N LYS A 140 4.44 9.83 21.26
CA LYS A 140 5.72 10.57 21.20
C LYS A 140 6.67 10.01 20.16
N LEU A 141 6.77 8.68 20.06
CA LEU A 141 7.59 8.02 19.03
C LEU A 141 7.11 8.37 17.64
N PHE A 142 5.80 8.27 17.37
CA PHE A 142 5.24 8.61 16.06
C PHE A 142 5.42 10.09 15.75
N ASP A 143 5.34 10.98 16.74
CA ASP A 143 5.66 12.40 16.55
C ASP A 143 7.11 12.64 16.12
N ASP A 144 8.04 11.86 16.64
CA ASP A 144 9.46 11.98 16.33
C ASP A 144 9.85 11.23 15.04
N ARG A 145 9.23 10.08 14.78
CA ARG A 145 9.52 9.18 13.66
C ARG A 145 8.96 9.70 12.36
N ILE A 146 7.71 10.20 12.38
CA ILE A 146 7.03 10.71 11.19
C ILE A 146 7.56 12.10 10.88
N LYS A 147 8.14 12.25 9.69
CA LYS A 147 8.65 13.53 9.21
C LYS A 147 7.65 14.12 8.23
N VAL A 148 7.41 15.43 8.40
CA VAL A 148 6.68 16.25 7.43
C VAL A 148 7.55 17.48 7.20
N HIS A 149 8.21 17.53 6.06
CA HIS A 149 9.10 18.63 5.72
C HIS A 149 8.29 19.78 5.13
N GLY A 150 7.98 20.77 5.99
CA GLY A 150 7.35 22.01 5.54
C GLY A 150 8.29 22.81 4.64
N ARG A 151 7.77 23.20 3.46
CA ARG A 151 8.31 24.20 2.51
C ARG A 151 9.33 23.76 1.45
N LEU A 152 9.76 22.49 1.39
CA LEU A 152 10.57 22.01 0.26
C LEU A 152 9.66 21.49 -0.86
N ASN A 153 9.30 22.42 -1.76
CA ASN A 153 8.56 22.25 -3.02
C ASN A 153 7.16 21.60 -2.98
N LYS A 154 6.22 22.23 -3.70
CA LYS A 154 4.82 21.80 -3.88
C LYS A 154 4.66 20.58 -4.81
N SER A 155 5.66 19.71 -4.90
CA SER A 155 5.60 18.56 -5.84
C SER A 155 4.94 17.36 -5.16
N TYR A 156 4.02 16.69 -5.85
CA TYR A 156 3.36 15.46 -5.36
C TYR A 156 4.35 14.44 -4.82
N TRP A 157 5.45 14.25 -5.55
CA TRP A 157 6.46 13.26 -5.26
C TRP A 157 7.13 13.49 -3.90
N THR A 158 7.27 14.74 -3.46
CA THR A 158 7.83 15.03 -2.14
C THR A 158 6.90 14.57 -1.02
N SER A 159 5.58 14.56 -1.21
CA SER A 159 4.62 14.03 -0.24
C SER A 159 4.54 12.49 -0.25
N LEU A 160 4.73 11.86 -1.41
CA LEU A 160 4.73 10.41 -1.56
C LEU A 160 5.96 9.79 -0.85
N PHE A 161 7.15 10.33 -1.06
CA PHE A 161 8.36 9.64 -0.62
C PHE A 161 8.79 9.90 0.84
N GLN A 162 8.23 10.92 1.51
CA GLN A 162 8.67 11.31 2.86
C GLN A 162 8.46 10.24 3.93
N ASN A 163 7.50 9.34 3.77
CA ASN A 163 7.19 8.35 4.81
C ASN A 163 7.07 6.94 4.24
N SER A 164 7.54 6.72 3.00
CA SER A 164 7.46 5.43 2.31
C SER A 164 8.15 4.31 3.10
N LEU A 165 9.26 4.61 3.76
CA LEU A 165 10.04 3.67 4.57
C LEU A 165 9.38 3.26 5.90
N LEU A 166 8.23 3.85 6.27
CA LEU A 166 7.45 3.40 7.43
C LEU A 166 6.84 2.00 7.23
N PHE A 167 6.68 1.56 5.98
CA PHE A 167 6.29 0.18 5.69
C PHE A 167 7.26 -0.83 6.33
N LEU A 168 8.57 -0.57 6.30
CA LEU A 168 9.56 -1.44 6.94
C LEU A 168 9.32 -1.51 8.46
N ASP A 169 8.96 -0.40 9.10
CA ASP A 169 8.65 -0.40 10.53
C ASP A 169 7.47 -1.34 10.82
N VAL A 170 6.42 -1.36 9.96
CA VAL A 170 5.28 -2.28 10.09
C VAL A 170 5.67 -3.73 9.82
N TYR A 171 6.42 -3.99 8.74
CA TYR A 171 6.85 -5.34 8.37
C TYR A 171 7.68 -5.99 9.48
N TYR A 172 8.74 -5.32 9.93
CA TYR A 172 9.63 -5.86 10.97
C TYR A 172 8.97 -5.94 12.35
N TYR A 173 8.00 -5.08 12.64
CA TYR A 173 7.20 -5.22 13.85
C TYR A 173 6.36 -6.52 13.86
N GLY A 174 5.80 -6.94 12.72
CA GLY A 174 5.13 -8.24 12.69
C GLY A 174 6.08 -9.42 12.85
N LEU A 175 7.28 -9.36 12.26
CA LEU A 175 8.33 -10.35 12.52
C LEU A 175 8.73 -10.37 14.01
N TRP A 176 8.82 -9.19 14.63
CA TRP A 176 9.06 -9.06 16.07
C TRP A 176 7.98 -9.74 16.89
N MET A 177 6.70 -9.56 16.55
CA MET A 177 5.59 -10.20 17.27
C MET A 177 5.61 -11.74 17.14
N LYS A 178 6.23 -12.28 16.08
CA LYS A 178 6.41 -13.74 15.90
C LYS A 178 7.57 -14.34 16.70
N LYS A 179 8.43 -13.51 17.31
CA LYS A 179 9.61 -13.96 18.06
C LYS A 179 9.30 -14.95 19.18
N GLU A 180 8.08 -14.95 19.70
CA GLU A 180 7.64 -15.88 20.76
C GLU A 180 7.74 -17.35 20.32
N THR A 181 7.91 -17.61 19.02
CA THR A 181 8.19 -18.94 18.44
C THR A 181 9.66 -19.37 18.53
N GLY A 182 10.59 -18.51 18.96
CA GLY A 182 12.00 -18.83 19.21
C GLY A 182 12.92 -18.90 17.98
N ILE A 183 12.46 -18.45 16.80
CA ILE A 183 13.15 -18.64 15.52
C ILE A 183 14.00 -17.41 15.09
N ILE A 184 13.74 -16.22 15.64
CA ILE A 184 14.30 -14.95 15.13
C ILE A 184 15.00 -14.16 16.25
N ASN A 185 16.28 -13.80 16.08
CA ASN A 185 17.04 -12.97 17.02
C ASN A 185 16.78 -11.46 16.77
N PHE A 186 16.76 -10.67 17.83
CA PHE A 186 16.60 -9.22 17.78
C PHE A 186 17.66 -8.50 16.94
N ASN A 187 18.93 -8.90 17.08
CA ASN A 187 20.00 -8.32 16.29
C ASN A 187 19.81 -8.62 14.79
N ASP A 188 19.20 -9.75 14.45
CA ASP A 188 18.92 -10.09 13.05
C ASP A 188 17.83 -9.16 12.49
N ILE A 189 16.80 -8.83 13.27
CA ILE A 189 15.75 -7.86 12.87
C ILE A 189 16.32 -6.46 12.65
N GLU A 190 17.10 -5.92 13.59
CA GLU A 190 17.69 -4.58 13.45
C GLU A 190 18.64 -4.51 12.25
N ASN A 191 19.53 -5.50 12.12
CA ASN A 191 20.51 -5.55 11.05
C ASN A 191 19.83 -5.68 9.69
N HIS A 192 18.88 -6.61 9.55
CA HIS A 192 18.16 -6.83 8.29
C HIS A 192 17.32 -5.59 7.92
N GLN A 193 16.67 -4.94 8.88
CA GLN A 193 15.95 -3.69 8.64
C GLN A 193 16.87 -2.58 8.13
N ASN A 194 18.06 -2.44 8.72
CA ASN A 194 19.05 -1.45 8.26
C ASN A 194 19.62 -1.81 6.88
N GLN A 195 19.84 -3.10 6.58
CA GLN A 195 20.24 -3.55 5.24
C GLN A 195 19.16 -3.26 4.21
N MET A 196 17.89 -3.50 4.50
CA MET A 196 16.77 -3.14 3.60
C MET A 196 16.71 -1.63 3.34
N ARG A 197 16.90 -0.79 4.37
CA ARG A 197 16.96 0.67 4.21
C ARG A 197 18.12 1.11 3.30
N LEU A 198 19.30 0.48 3.45
CA LEU A 198 20.45 0.75 2.59
C LEU A 198 20.21 0.29 1.15
N LEU A 199 19.70 -0.93 0.96
CA LEU A 199 19.32 -1.46 -0.35
C LEU A 199 18.39 -0.50 -1.07
N ILE A 200 17.33 -0.02 -0.39
CA ILE A 200 16.39 0.92 -1.00
C ILE A 200 17.10 2.22 -1.38
N LEU A 201 17.96 2.78 -0.52
CA LEU A 201 18.69 3.99 -0.88
C LEU A 201 19.61 3.78 -2.10
N GLN A 202 20.30 2.64 -2.19
CA GLN A 202 21.10 2.27 -3.36
C GLN A 202 20.22 2.14 -4.61
N LEU A 203 19.06 1.49 -4.48
CA LEU A 203 18.10 1.32 -5.57
C LEU A 203 17.58 2.65 -6.08
N ILE A 204 17.17 3.55 -5.20
CA ILE A 204 16.64 4.87 -5.56
C ILE A 204 17.74 5.69 -6.26
N ALA A 205 18.98 5.63 -5.77
CA ALA A 205 20.12 6.28 -6.43
C ALA A 205 20.40 5.69 -7.82
N SER A 206 20.37 4.36 -7.94
CA SER A 206 20.59 3.65 -9.21
C SER A 206 19.48 3.94 -10.23
N ALA A 207 18.21 3.92 -9.79
CA ALA A 207 17.05 4.24 -10.61
C ALA A 207 17.11 5.69 -11.12
N ALA A 208 17.40 6.65 -10.23
CA ALA A 208 17.59 8.05 -10.58
C ALA A 208 18.75 8.32 -11.56
N GLN A 209 19.65 7.35 -11.75
CA GLN A 209 20.78 7.43 -12.68
C GLN A 209 20.55 6.63 -13.97
N ALA A 210 19.38 6.00 -14.15
CA ALA A 210 19.10 5.08 -15.25
C ALA A 210 19.22 5.72 -16.64
N ASN A 211 18.84 7.00 -16.77
CA ASN A 211 18.90 7.79 -17.99
C ASN A 211 20.20 8.61 -18.15
N GLN A 212 21.23 8.33 -17.33
CA GLN A 212 22.55 8.98 -17.29
C GLN A 212 22.59 10.45 -16.80
N GLU A 213 21.44 11.09 -16.54
CA GLU A 213 21.34 12.46 -16.01
C GLU A 213 20.41 12.51 -14.79
N VAL A 214 20.95 12.82 -13.61
CA VAL A 214 20.13 12.95 -12.39
C VAL A 214 19.52 14.35 -12.30
N THR A 215 18.19 14.43 -12.38
CA THR A 215 17.43 15.68 -12.24
C THR A 215 17.45 16.22 -10.80
N CYS A 216 17.08 17.50 -10.63
CA CYS A 216 16.94 18.10 -9.30
C CYS A 216 15.83 17.40 -8.50
N GLU A 217 14.75 17.01 -9.17
CA GLU A 217 13.62 16.27 -8.62
C GLU A 217 14.07 14.92 -8.05
N GLU A 218 14.84 14.13 -8.80
CA GLU A 218 15.37 12.84 -8.35
C GLU A 218 16.36 12.97 -7.19
N GLN A 219 17.23 14.00 -7.20
CA GLN A 219 18.09 14.29 -6.05
C GLN A 219 17.29 14.62 -4.79
N ASN A 220 16.21 15.40 -4.93
CA ASN A 220 15.32 15.71 -3.82
C ASN A 220 14.63 14.44 -3.31
N ILE A 221 14.14 13.58 -4.20
CA ILE A 221 13.53 12.29 -3.84
C ILE A 221 14.50 11.44 -3.02
N PHE A 222 15.73 11.25 -3.51
CA PHE A 222 16.76 10.52 -2.78
C PHE A 222 17.00 11.12 -1.38
N HIS A 223 17.11 12.44 -1.27
CA HIS A 223 17.30 13.11 0.02
C HIS A 223 16.10 12.93 0.97
N PHE A 224 14.86 12.87 0.48
CA PHE A 224 13.71 12.54 1.32
C PHE A 224 13.79 11.11 1.86
N PHE A 225 14.12 10.13 1.02
CA PHE A 225 14.33 8.75 1.47
C PHE A 225 15.44 8.69 2.52
N LEU A 226 16.57 9.36 2.30
CA LEU A 226 17.71 9.36 3.22
C LEU A 226 17.33 9.91 4.60
N GLN A 227 16.62 11.04 4.63
CA GLN A 227 16.17 11.67 5.87
C GLN A 227 15.15 10.80 6.62
N SER A 228 14.30 10.08 5.88
CA SER A 228 13.24 9.25 6.43
C SER A 228 13.66 7.80 6.71
N ALA A 229 14.88 7.41 6.33
CA ALA A 229 15.38 6.05 6.54
C ALA A 229 15.54 5.70 8.03
N GLY A 230 15.80 6.68 8.90
CA GLY A 230 16.00 6.40 10.33
C GLY A 230 17.21 5.49 10.59
N LEU A 231 18.24 5.59 9.74
CA LEU A 231 19.51 4.86 9.86
C LEU A 231 20.37 5.41 11.02
N PRO A 232 21.18 4.56 11.67
CA PRO A 232 22.27 4.99 12.54
C PRO A 232 23.23 5.95 11.83
N TYR A 233 23.93 6.80 12.59
CA TYR A 233 24.77 7.88 12.05
C TYR A 233 25.77 7.42 10.99
N ASP A 234 26.50 6.32 11.24
CA ASP A 234 27.53 5.82 10.31
C ASP A 234 26.93 5.31 9.00
N LEU A 235 25.79 4.60 9.08
CA LEU A 235 25.08 4.10 7.91
C LEU A 235 24.43 5.24 7.12
N HIS A 236 23.87 6.24 7.80
CA HIS A 236 23.34 7.44 7.16
C HIS A 236 24.44 8.21 6.43
N LYS A 237 25.61 8.38 7.07
CA LYS A 237 26.77 9.04 6.45
C LYS A 237 27.22 8.27 5.19
N LYS A 238 27.36 6.95 5.27
CA LYS A 238 27.67 6.10 4.11
C LYS A 238 26.64 6.29 2.99
N ALA A 239 25.35 6.19 3.31
CA ALA A 239 24.29 6.27 2.33
C ALA A 239 24.21 7.65 1.65
N SER A 240 24.62 8.73 2.32
CA SER A 240 24.60 10.08 1.72
C SER A 240 25.47 10.25 0.46
N PHE A 241 26.41 9.33 0.21
CA PHE A 241 27.25 9.33 -0.99
C PHE A 241 26.63 8.58 -2.17
N PHE A 242 25.62 7.74 -1.96
CA PHE A 242 25.06 6.86 -3.00
C PHE A 242 24.51 7.60 -4.22
N ILE A 243 23.96 8.79 -4.06
CA ILE A 243 23.46 9.56 -5.22
C ILE A 243 24.58 10.14 -6.09
N LYS A 244 25.80 10.24 -5.55
CA LYS A 244 27.00 10.76 -6.24
C LYS A 244 27.84 9.62 -6.81
N ASP A 245 27.96 8.54 -6.05
CA ASP A 245 28.62 7.32 -6.49
C ASP A 245 27.70 6.66 -7.52
N ARG A 246 28.12 6.52 -8.78
CA ARG A 246 27.28 5.90 -9.80
C ARG A 246 27.11 4.41 -9.46
N ILE A 247 25.99 4.04 -8.84
CA ILE A 247 25.71 2.68 -8.38
C ILE A 247 24.94 1.96 -9.49
N GLY A 248 25.57 0.97 -10.11
CA GLY A 248 24.89 0.07 -11.04
C GLY A 248 23.91 -0.82 -10.28
N LEU A 249 22.86 -1.29 -10.96
CA LEU A 249 21.93 -2.25 -10.37
C LEU A 249 22.65 -3.54 -9.96
N GLU A 250 23.69 -3.91 -10.72
CA GLU A 250 24.55 -5.06 -10.48
C GLU A 250 25.40 -4.94 -9.20
N ASP A 251 25.57 -3.73 -8.66
CA ASP A 251 26.32 -3.47 -7.41
C ASP A 251 25.43 -3.57 -6.15
N ILE A 252 24.12 -3.78 -6.33
CA ILE A 252 23.15 -3.84 -5.25
C ILE A 252 22.91 -5.30 -4.86
N ASP A 253 23.12 -5.62 -3.58
CA ASP A 253 22.75 -6.92 -3.03
C ASP A 253 21.24 -7.02 -2.83
N LEU A 254 20.53 -7.43 -3.89
CA LEU A 254 19.08 -7.63 -3.85
C LEU A 254 18.65 -8.87 -3.05
N SER A 255 19.59 -9.73 -2.62
CA SER A 255 19.25 -10.92 -1.82
C SER A 255 18.73 -10.59 -0.42
N VAL A 256 19.02 -9.37 0.07
CA VAL A 256 18.46 -8.85 1.32
C VAL A 256 16.93 -8.78 1.26
N ALA A 257 16.35 -8.51 0.08
CA ALA A 257 14.91 -8.63 -0.14
C ALA A 257 14.53 -10.11 -0.30
N ASP A 258 14.45 -10.80 0.83
CA ASP A 258 14.35 -12.26 0.93
C ASP A 258 12.91 -12.80 0.97
N SER A 259 11.91 -11.93 1.08
CA SER A 259 10.49 -12.28 1.08
C SER A 259 9.74 -11.68 -0.11
N TRP A 260 8.58 -12.25 -0.47
CA TRP A 260 7.77 -11.79 -1.61
C TRP A 260 7.35 -10.34 -1.42
N ILE A 261 6.90 -9.94 -0.22
CA ILE A 261 6.45 -8.57 0.05
C ILE A 261 7.61 -7.58 0.04
N LEU A 262 8.81 -7.94 0.51
CA LEU A 262 9.99 -7.07 0.44
C LEU A 262 10.45 -6.87 -1.02
N LYS A 263 10.49 -7.94 -1.81
CA LYS A 263 10.80 -7.85 -3.25
C LYS A 263 9.78 -6.98 -3.99
N LYS A 264 8.50 -7.17 -3.71
CA LYS A 264 7.41 -6.38 -4.27
C LYS A 264 7.54 -4.90 -3.88
N TYR A 265 7.83 -4.63 -2.62
CA TYR A 265 8.05 -3.28 -2.12
C TYR A 265 9.24 -2.58 -2.79
N VAL A 266 10.38 -3.27 -2.93
CA VAL A 266 11.57 -2.79 -3.66
C VAL A 266 11.21 -2.44 -5.11
N LEU A 267 10.52 -3.34 -5.81
CA LEU A 267 10.07 -3.12 -7.18
C LEU A 267 9.13 -1.90 -7.29
N GLU A 268 8.18 -1.75 -6.37
CA GLU A 268 7.22 -0.65 -6.37
C GLU A 268 7.86 0.70 -6.06
N LEU A 269 8.86 0.76 -5.19
CA LEU A 269 9.63 1.98 -4.96
C LEU A 269 10.46 2.39 -6.18
N ALA A 270 11.06 1.43 -6.89
CA ALA A 270 11.75 1.69 -8.15
C ALA A 270 10.78 2.21 -9.21
N LEU A 271 9.62 1.56 -9.37
CA LEU A 271 8.55 1.99 -10.26
C LEU A 271 8.10 3.43 -9.98
N LEU A 272 7.81 3.75 -8.72
CA LEU A 272 7.40 5.09 -8.34
C LEU A 272 8.48 6.14 -8.60
N THR A 273 9.75 5.80 -8.42
CA THR A 273 10.87 6.73 -8.63
C THR A 273 11.03 7.06 -10.11
N LEU A 274 10.98 6.06 -10.98
CA LEU A 274 11.10 6.25 -12.43
C LEU A 274 9.86 6.90 -13.05
N TRP A 275 8.69 6.72 -12.44
CA TRP A 275 7.45 7.31 -12.95
C TRP A 275 7.30 8.81 -12.67
N THR A 276 8.33 9.43 -12.07
CA THR A 276 8.26 10.82 -11.60
C THR A 276 8.13 11.84 -12.72
N ASP A 277 8.74 11.58 -13.89
CA ASP A 277 8.90 12.64 -14.90
C ASP A 277 8.17 12.47 -16.24
N LYS A 278 7.63 11.29 -16.62
CA LYS A 278 6.74 11.06 -17.80
C LYS A 278 6.37 9.57 -17.95
N GLU A 279 5.81 9.19 -19.10
CA GLU A 279 5.83 7.80 -19.56
C GLU A 279 7.25 7.24 -19.47
N LEU A 280 7.37 6.01 -18.96
CA LEU A 280 8.66 5.34 -18.84
C LEU A 280 9.36 5.28 -20.20
N ASP A 281 10.60 5.74 -20.26
CA ASP A 281 11.43 5.59 -21.45
C ASP A 281 11.94 4.14 -21.60
N GLU A 282 12.60 3.84 -22.73
CA GLU A 282 13.10 2.48 -22.98
C GLU A 282 14.25 2.06 -22.05
N LEU A 283 15.04 3.00 -21.53
CA LEU A 283 16.10 2.73 -20.56
C LEU A 283 15.49 2.39 -19.19
N GLU A 284 14.48 3.13 -18.76
CA GLU A 284 13.74 2.90 -17.52
C GLU A 284 12.98 1.57 -17.55
N LYS A 285 12.33 1.24 -18.68
CA LYS A 285 11.71 -0.09 -18.88
C LYS A 285 12.75 -1.21 -18.81
N THR A 286 13.92 -0.99 -19.41
CA THR A 286 15.02 -1.97 -19.36
C THR A 286 15.54 -2.14 -17.93
N PHE A 287 15.68 -1.05 -17.17
CA PHE A 287 16.05 -1.09 -15.76
C PHE A 287 15.05 -1.91 -14.93
N LEU A 288 13.76 -1.64 -15.06
CA LEU A 288 12.70 -2.36 -14.34
C LEU A 288 12.67 -3.85 -14.68
N LYS A 289 12.87 -4.19 -15.96
CA LYS A 289 12.94 -5.58 -16.39
C LYS A 289 14.14 -6.31 -15.79
N LYS A 290 15.32 -5.67 -15.77
CA LYS A 290 16.52 -6.22 -15.09
C LYS A 290 16.29 -6.40 -13.60
N LEU A 291 15.70 -5.40 -12.93
CA LEU A 291 15.38 -5.45 -11.50
C LEU A 291 14.43 -6.61 -11.18
N SER A 292 13.34 -6.77 -11.94
CA SER A 292 12.40 -7.88 -11.76
C SER A 292 13.06 -9.25 -11.91
N LEU A 293 13.94 -9.39 -12.91
CA LEU A 293 14.71 -10.62 -13.12
C LEU A 293 15.65 -10.92 -11.95
N GLN A 294 16.39 -9.92 -11.44
CA GLN A 294 17.31 -10.12 -10.32
C GLN A 294 16.60 -10.37 -8.99
N LEU A 295 15.41 -9.81 -8.78
CA LEU A 295 14.55 -10.13 -7.63
C LEU A 295 13.92 -11.53 -7.73
N ALA A 296 14.06 -12.21 -8.89
CA ALA A 296 13.38 -13.45 -9.23
C ALA A 296 11.85 -13.33 -9.11
N MET A 297 11.31 -12.20 -9.56
CA MET A 297 9.86 -11.94 -9.58
C MET A 297 9.29 -12.30 -10.95
N PRO A 298 8.20 -13.10 -11.02
CA PRO A 298 7.51 -13.38 -12.28
C PRO A 298 7.04 -12.09 -12.96
N ASP A 299 7.00 -12.07 -14.29
CA ASP A 299 6.52 -10.90 -15.06
C ASP A 299 5.12 -10.43 -14.61
N GLU A 300 4.24 -11.36 -14.24
CA GLU A 300 2.89 -11.08 -13.74
C GLU A 300 2.88 -10.28 -12.43
N GLU A 301 3.91 -10.43 -11.58
CA GLU A 301 4.06 -9.64 -10.36
C GLU A 301 4.45 -8.20 -10.67
N GLY A 302 5.30 -7.98 -11.67
CA GLY A 302 5.64 -6.65 -12.15
C GLY A 302 4.43 -5.93 -12.73
N GLU A 303 3.62 -6.62 -13.53
CA GLU A 303 2.34 -6.09 -14.01
C GLU A 303 1.38 -5.76 -12.85
N THR A 304 1.28 -6.63 -11.87
CA THR A 304 0.42 -6.44 -10.69
C THR A 304 0.85 -5.24 -9.85
N SER A 305 2.15 -5.09 -9.61
CA SER A 305 2.71 -3.93 -8.89
C SER A 305 2.48 -2.62 -9.62
N MET A 306 2.64 -2.60 -10.94
CA MET A 306 2.32 -1.43 -11.75
C MET A 306 0.81 -1.11 -11.69
N MET A 307 -0.06 -2.11 -11.80
CA MET A 307 -1.51 -1.89 -11.65
C MET A 307 -1.89 -1.37 -10.27
N ALA A 308 -1.22 -1.83 -9.21
CA ALA A 308 -1.46 -1.35 -7.85
C ALA A 308 -1.11 0.14 -7.71
N ILE A 309 0.05 0.54 -8.24
CA ILE A 309 0.51 1.94 -8.27
C ILE A 309 -0.45 2.80 -9.12
N GLU A 310 -0.80 2.36 -10.33
CA GLU A 310 -1.72 3.09 -11.21
C GLU A 310 -3.09 3.25 -10.54
N SER A 311 -3.63 2.18 -9.95
CA SER A 311 -4.89 2.24 -9.20
C SER A 311 -4.81 3.22 -8.03
N PHE A 312 -3.72 3.18 -7.27
CA PHE A 312 -3.49 4.09 -6.15
C PHE A 312 -3.46 5.55 -6.62
N VAL A 313 -2.71 5.85 -7.68
CA VAL A 313 -2.58 7.20 -8.25
C VAL A 313 -3.91 7.69 -8.80
N ILE A 314 -4.63 6.85 -9.55
CA ILE A 314 -5.95 7.20 -10.11
C ILE A 314 -6.97 7.48 -9.00
N SER A 315 -7.01 6.64 -7.96
CA SER A 315 -7.98 6.75 -6.86
C SER A 315 -7.87 8.06 -6.09
N HIS A 316 -6.68 8.66 -6.09
CA HIS A 316 -6.35 9.84 -5.29
C HIS A 316 -5.95 11.05 -6.13
N TRP A 317 -6.20 10.99 -7.44
CA TRP A 317 -5.80 12.03 -8.38
C TRP A 317 -6.29 13.42 -7.97
N ASP A 318 -7.54 13.52 -7.53
CA ASP A 318 -8.17 14.79 -7.14
C ASP A 318 -7.67 15.35 -5.82
N GLU A 319 -7.16 14.49 -4.94
CA GLU A 319 -6.60 14.88 -3.64
C GLU A 319 -5.15 15.36 -3.78
N VAL A 320 -4.58 15.21 -4.97
CA VAL A 320 -3.18 15.49 -5.28
C VAL A 320 -3.11 16.61 -6.31
N SER A 321 -3.14 17.85 -5.81
CA SER A 321 -3.10 19.08 -6.63
C SER A 321 -1.95 19.18 -7.65
N TYR A 322 -0.86 18.45 -7.47
CA TYR A 322 0.30 18.51 -8.39
C TYR A 322 0.23 17.48 -9.53
N LEU A 323 -0.39 16.30 -9.33
CA LEU A 323 -0.62 15.33 -10.42
C LEU A 323 -1.51 15.94 -11.51
N GLN A 324 -2.50 16.74 -11.09
CA GLN A 324 -3.43 17.44 -11.97
C GLN A 324 -2.76 18.43 -12.94
N SER A 325 -1.53 18.88 -12.66
CA SER A 325 -0.81 19.86 -13.48
C SER A 325 -0.12 19.27 -14.72
N ARG A 326 0.00 17.94 -14.82
CA ARG A 326 0.58 17.23 -15.96
C ARG A 326 -0.51 16.49 -16.76
N HIS A 327 -0.38 16.44 -18.08
CA HIS A 327 -1.29 15.75 -19.03
C HIS A 327 -1.36 14.21 -18.86
N ASN A 328 -1.01 13.68 -17.68
CA ASN A 328 -0.76 12.26 -17.45
C ASN A 328 -2.02 11.48 -17.05
N PHE A 329 -3.08 12.13 -16.53
CA PHE A 329 -4.24 11.39 -16.00
C PHE A 329 -4.87 10.44 -17.01
N SER A 330 -5.14 10.94 -18.23
CA SER A 330 -5.74 10.13 -19.29
C SER A 330 -4.84 8.97 -19.69
N ILE A 331 -3.52 9.19 -19.73
CA ILE A 331 -2.54 8.16 -20.07
C ILE A 331 -2.52 7.06 -18.99
N VAL A 332 -2.37 7.45 -17.73
CA VAL A 332 -2.37 6.52 -16.58
C VAL A 332 -3.66 5.71 -16.55
N ARG A 333 -4.78 6.40 -16.78
CA ARG A 333 -6.11 5.80 -16.88
C ARG A 333 -6.24 4.79 -18.01
N ASP A 334 -5.77 5.15 -19.20
CA ASP A 334 -5.92 4.33 -20.40
C ASP A 334 -4.99 3.10 -20.30
N HIS A 335 -3.79 3.25 -19.72
CA HIS A 335 -2.90 2.16 -19.36
C HIS A 335 -3.54 1.20 -18.35
N PHE A 336 -4.06 1.74 -17.25
CA PHE A 336 -4.76 0.94 -16.24
C PHE A 336 -5.94 0.20 -16.86
N SER A 337 -6.76 0.87 -17.68
CA SER A 337 -7.91 0.26 -18.35
C SER A 337 -7.52 -0.86 -19.32
N LYS A 338 -6.40 -0.71 -20.05
CA LYS A 338 -5.86 -1.74 -20.94
C LYS A 338 -5.41 -2.98 -20.16
N LYS A 339 -4.70 -2.80 -19.04
CA LYS A 339 -4.27 -3.91 -18.18
C LYS A 339 -5.43 -4.57 -17.47
N LEU A 340 -6.38 -3.77 -16.97
CA LEU A 340 -7.63 -4.25 -16.40
C LEU A 340 -8.37 -5.17 -17.38
N LYS A 341 -8.48 -4.78 -18.65
CA LYS A 341 -9.04 -5.62 -19.71
C LYS A 341 -8.26 -6.92 -19.88
N HIS A 342 -6.93 -6.85 -19.92
CA HIS A 342 -6.08 -8.04 -20.07
C HIS A 342 -6.27 -9.05 -18.93
N VAL A 343 -6.32 -8.58 -17.68
CA VAL A 343 -6.56 -9.41 -16.49
C VAL A 343 -7.94 -10.06 -16.54
N VAL A 344 -8.98 -9.31 -16.92
CA VAL A 344 -10.34 -9.86 -17.05
C VAL A 344 -10.42 -10.90 -18.18
N VAL A 345 -9.74 -10.68 -19.30
CA VAL A 345 -9.68 -11.65 -20.41
C VAL A 345 -8.97 -12.93 -19.99
N LYS A 346 -7.83 -12.84 -19.28
CA LYS A 346 -7.14 -14.01 -18.71
C LYS A 346 -8.04 -14.83 -17.77
N ASN A 347 -9.00 -14.18 -17.10
CA ASN A 347 -9.89 -14.79 -16.12
C ASN A 347 -11.34 -14.95 -16.61
N THR A 348 -11.56 -14.96 -17.93
CA THR A 348 -12.91 -14.96 -18.53
C THR A 348 -13.82 -16.08 -18.03
N LYS A 349 -13.30 -17.31 -17.86
CA LYS A 349 -14.12 -18.44 -17.38
C LYS A 349 -14.68 -18.21 -15.97
N ALA A 350 -13.87 -17.67 -15.06
CA ALA A 350 -14.30 -17.37 -13.71
C ALA A 350 -15.34 -16.23 -13.71
N VAL A 351 -15.10 -15.19 -14.50
CA VAL A 351 -16.03 -14.06 -14.65
C VAL A 351 -17.37 -14.51 -15.24
N GLU A 352 -17.35 -15.38 -16.25
CA GLU A 352 -18.57 -15.96 -16.85
C GLU A 352 -19.39 -16.77 -15.83
N GLN A 353 -18.71 -17.56 -15.01
CA GLN A 353 -19.36 -18.37 -13.98
C GLN A 353 -20.07 -17.47 -12.96
N GLU A 354 -19.35 -16.50 -12.38
CA GLU A 354 -19.88 -15.55 -11.39
C GLU A 354 -21.07 -14.74 -11.95
N LEU A 355 -20.99 -14.30 -13.22
CA LEU A 355 -22.09 -13.60 -13.89
C LEU A 355 -23.34 -14.48 -13.99
N ARG A 356 -23.20 -15.75 -14.37
CA ARG A 356 -24.32 -16.69 -14.54
C ARG A 356 -24.97 -17.07 -13.21
N GLU A 357 -24.20 -17.11 -12.14
CA GLU A 357 -24.70 -17.38 -10.79
C GLU A 357 -25.54 -16.19 -10.25
N SER A 358 -25.24 -14.96 -10.71
CA SER A 358 -25.98 -13.75 -10.33
C SER A 358 -27.18 -13.46 -11.24
N LYS A 359 -28.29 -14.16 -11.01
CA LYS A 359 -29.54 -13.98 -11.78
C LYS A 359 -30.04 -12.53 -11.81
N GLU A 360 -29.95 -11.83 -10.69
CA GLU A 360 -30.38 -10.43 -10.58
C GLU A 360 -29.50 -9.51 -11.44
N LEU A 361 -28.18 -9.67 -11.36
CA LEU A 361 -27.25 -8.87 -12.16
C LEU A 361 -27.52 -9.06 -13.66
N MET A 362 -27.77 -10.29 -14.10
CA MET A 362 -28.09 -10.57 -15.50
C MET A 362 -29.37 -9.89 -15.97
N GLN A 363 -30.41 -9.83 -15.12
CA GLN A 363 -31.64 -9.09 -15.43
C GLN A 363 -31.39 -7.58 -15.55
N LEU A 364 -30.58 -7.02 -14.65
CA LEU A 364 -30.23 -5.60 -14.70
C LEU A 364 -29.35 -5.28 -15.91
N LEU A 365 -28.42 -6.15 -16.30
CA LEU A 365 -27.60 -5.99 -17.51
C LEU A 365 -28.46 -6.04 -18.78
N LEU A 366 -29.44 -6.94 -18.84
CA LEU A 366 -30.43 -6.99 -19.94
C LEU A 366 -31.24 -5.69 -20.02
N LYS A 367 -31.68 -5.18 -18.87
CA LYS A 367 -32.40 -3.91 -18.78
C LYS A 367 -31.53 -2.73 -19.20
N ALA A 368 -30.25 -2.73 -18.83
CA ALA A 368 -29.29 -1.70 -19.22
C ALA A 368 -29.00 -1.70 -20.73
N ASN A 369 -29.09 -2.87 -21.37
CA ASN A 369 -28.97 -2.96 -22.83
C ASN A 369 -30.19 -2.38 -23.54
N LYS A 370 -31.40 -2.70 -23.05
CA LYS A 370 -32.69 -2.31 -23.66
C LYS A 370 -33.19 -0.91 -23.29
N GLY A 371 -32.53 -0.21 -22.37
CA GLY A 371 -33.00 1.06 -21.84
C GLY A 371 -32.15 1.60 -20.71
N LYS A 372 -32.63 2.66 -20.05
CA LYS A 372 -31.88 3.30 -18.97
C LYS A 372 -32.16 2.65 -17.62
N LEU A 373 -31.08 2.28 -16.93
CA LEU A 373 -31.13 1.99 -15.49
C LEU A 373 -31.38 3.27 -14.70
N ASN A 374 -32.19 3.17 -13.65
CA ASN A 374 -32.32 4.26 -12.68
C ASN A 374 -31.05 4.38 -11.80
N PRO A 375 -30.86 5.48 -11.05
CA PRO A 375 -29.63 5.69 -10.26
C PRO A 375 -29.33 4.60 -9.23
N GLU A 376 -30.34 4.01 -8.61
CA GLU A 376 -30.16 2.93 -7.62
C GLU A 376 -29.77 1.62 -8.31
N GLU A 377 -30.37 1.32 -9.45
CA GLU A 377 -29.98 0.17 -10.29
C GLU A 377 -28.55 0.32 -10.80
N GLN A 378 -28.14 1.51 -11.25
CA GLN A 378 -26.76 1.76 -11.68
C GLN A 378 -25.75 1.52 -10.56
N LYS A 379 -26.04 1.99 -9.34
CA LYS A 379 -25.20 1.71 -8.16
C LYS A 379 -25.14 0.21 -7.88
N LYS A 380 -26.27 -0.48 -7.95
CA LYS A 380 -26.36 -1.92 -7.69
C LYS A 380 -25.57 -2.74 -8.70
N VAL A 381 -25.76 -2.49 -9.99
CA VAL A 381 -24.99 -3.14 -11.07
C VAL A 381 -23.51 -2.86 -10.90
N LYS A 382 -23.12 -1.60 -10.66
CA LYS A 382 -21.72 -1.24 -10.44
C LYS A 382 -21.12 -2.01 -9.26
N ALA A 383 -21.82 -2.10 -8.12
CA ALA A 383 -21.34 -2.83 -6.95
C ALA A 383 -21.16 -4.32 -7.25
N GLN A 384 -22.17 -4.97 -7.84
CA GLN A 384 -22.12 -6.39 -8.18
C GLN A 384 -21.01 -6.71 -9.20
N LEU A 385 -20.80 -5.87 -10.21
CA LEU A 385 -19.70 -6.04 -11.18
C LEU A 385 -18.33 -5.88 -10.53
N ILE A 386 -18.18 -4.94 -9.59
CA ILE A 386 -16.95 -4.80 -8.80
C ILE A 386 -16.71 -6.05 -7.96
N ASP A 387 -17.75 -6.63 -7.36
CA ASP A 387 -17.62 -7.83 -6.55
C ASP A 387 -17.22 -9.06 -7.39
N ILE A 388 -17.70 -9.17 -8.63
CA ILE A 388 -17.21 -10.16 -9.58
C ILE A 388 -15.74 -9.95 -9.92
N LEU A 389 -15.30 -8.70 -10.13
CA LEU A 389 -13.87 -8.45 -10.36
C LEU A 389 -13.02 -8.86 -9.16
N LYS A 390 -13.49 -8.64 -7.92
CA LYS A 390 -12.78 -9.04 -6.70
C LYS A 390 -12.60 -10.55 -6.55
N THR A 391 -13.27 -11.40 -7.34
CA THR A 391 -13.01 -12.85 -7.32
C THR A 391 -11.71 -13.22 -8.06
N ILE A 392 -11.21 -12.33 -8.91
CA ILE A 392 -9.94 -12.52 -9.63
C ILE A 392 -8.77 -12.30 -8.66
N PRO A 393 -7.81 -13.25 -8.53
CA PRO A 393 -6.72 -13.16 -7.56
C PRO A 393 -5.95 -11.84 -7.56
N THR A 394 -5.66 -11.29 -8.75
CA THR A 394 -4.99 -9.99 -8.89
C THR A 394 -5.74 -8.86 -8.17
N PHE A 395 -7.08 -8.84 -8.27
CA PHE A 395 -7.93 -7.81 -7.66
C PHE A 395 -8.30 -8.08 -6.20
N VAL A 396 -7.98 -9.27 -5.68
CA VAL A 396 -7.98 -9.52 -4.23
C VAL A 396 -6.79 -8.80 -3.58
N ILE A 397 -5.63 -8.82 -4.24
CA ILE A 397 -4.36 -8.33 -3.69
C ILE A 397 -4.22 -6.81 -3.85
N ILE A 398 -4.75 -6.21 -4.93
CA ILE A 398 -4.68 -4.76 -5.18
C ILE A 398 -6.04 -4.09 -4.95
N ALA A 399 -6.06 -2.88 -4.38
CA ALA A 399 -7.30 -2.09 -4.40
C ALA A 399 -7.66 -1.66 -5.82
N LEU A 400 -8.93 -1.81 -6.20
CA LEU A 400 -9.48 -1.23 -7.43
C LEU A 400 -9.89 0.24 -7.21
N PRO A 401 -9.73 1.12 -8.22
CA PRO A 401 -10.06 2.53 -8.10
C PRO A 401 -11.58 2.72 -8.27
N GLY A 402 -12.34 2.50 -7.19
CA GLY A 402 -13.80 2.39 -7.23
C GLY A 402 -14.54 3.64 -7.72
N THR A 403 -14.02 4.84 -7.45
CA THR A 403 -14.58 6.11 -7.97
C THR A 403 -14.36 6.26 -9.47
N PHE A 404 -13.20 5.81 -9.96
CA PHE A 404 -12.79 5.94 -11.35
C PHE A 404 -13.42 4.88 -12.27
N ILE A 405 -13.60 3.66 -11.78
CA ILE A 405 -14.23 2.58 -12.56
C ILE A 405 -15.70 2.94 -12.82
N THR A 406 -15.99 3.39 -14.04
CA THR A 406 -17.34 3.75 -14.45
C THR A 406 -18.15 2.49 -14.80
N LEU A 407 -19.48 2.57 -14.67
CA LEU A 407 -20.36 1.48 -15.08
C LEU A 407 -20.18 1.12 -16.57
N PRO A 408 -20.07 2.07 -17.52
CA PRO A 408 -19.77 1.76 -18.92
C PRO A 408 -18.44 1.02 -19.10
N LEU A 409 -17.39 1.38 -18.36
CA LEU A 409 -16.11 0.67 -18.40
C LEU A 409 -16.28 -0.77 -17.92
N LEU A 410 -16.96 -1.00 -16.80
CA LEU A 410 -17.23 -2.34 -16.27
C LEU A 410 -17.97 -3.21 -17.27
N ILE A 411 -19.04 -2.70 -17.87
CA ILE A 411 -19.82 -3.43 -18.88
C ILE A 411 -18.94 -3.79 -20.08
N LYS A 412 -18.08 -2.87 -20.54
CA LYS A 412 -17.15 -3.10 -21.66
C LYS A 412 -16.08 -4.16 -21.38
N LEU A 413 -15.80 -4.45 -20.10
CA LEU A 413 -14.85 -5.50 -19.71
C LEU A 413 -15.47 -6.89 -19.71
N LEU A 414 -16.80 -7.00 -19.68
CA LEU A 414 -17.47 -8.28 -19.55
C LEU A 414 -17.28 -9.14 -20.81
N PRO A 415 -17.04 -10.46 -20.64
CA PRO A 415 -16.90 -11.35 -21.78
C PRO A 415 -18.25 -11.51 -22.48
N LYS A 416 -18.28 -11.28 -23.80
CA LYS A 416 -19.51 -11.38 -24.62
C LYS A 416 -20.20 -12.75 -24.50
N SER A 417 -19.41 -13.80 -24.30
CA SER A 417 -19.84 -15.19 -24.09
C SER A 417 -20.59 -15.44 -22.78
N ALA A 418 -20.55 -14.52 -21.81
CA ALA A 418 -21.37 -14.60 -20.60
C ALA A 418 -22.85 -14.29 -20.88
N PHE A 419 -23.14 -13.60 -21.98
CA PHE A 419 -24.48 -13.08 -22.26
C PHE A 419 -25.32 -14.05 -23.10
N PRO A 420 -26.62 -14.22 -22.79
CA PRO A 420 -27.57 -14.95 -23.63
C PRO A 420 -27.68 -14.35 -25.04
N SER A 421 -28.13 -15.15 -26.01
CA SER A 421 -28.32 -14.73 -27.42
C SER A 421 -29.22 -13.50 -27.60
N ALA A 422 -30.07 -13.17 -26.61
CA ALA A 422 -30.86 -11.93 -26.58
C ALA A 422 -30.01 -10.64 -26.50
N PHE A 423 -28.69 -10.74 -26.31
CA PHE A 423 -27.75 -9.62 -26.41
C PHE A 423 -27.09 -9.49 -27.78
N SER A 424 -27.08 -10.56 -28.59
CA SER A 424 -26.35 -10.60 -29.88
C SER A 424 -27.14 -10.06 -31.07
N GLU A 425 -28.43 -9.75 -30.92
CA GLU A 425 -29.28 -9.24 -32.01
C GLU A 425 -28.97 -7.78 -32.43
N GLU A 426 -28.09 -7.06 -31.70
CA GLU A 426 -27.92 -5.60 -31.86
C GLU A 426 -26.48 -5.14 -32.19
N GLU A 427 -25.48 -6.02 -32.31
CA GLU A 427 -24.15 -5.61 -32.83
C GLU A 427 -24.10 -5.47 -34.36
N GLU A 428 -25.17 -5.85 -35.06
CA GLU A 428 -25.29 -5.78 -36.54
C GLU A 428 -26.13 -4.59 -37.05
N LEU A 429 -26.46 -3.59 -36.23
CA LEU A 429 -27.23 -2.39 -36.63
C LEU A 429 -26.49 -1.07 -36.45
#